data_AF-A0A1F6CHL1-F1
#
_entry.id   AF-A0A1F6CHL1-F1
#
_cell.length_a   1.000
_cell.length_b   1.000
_cell.length_c   1.000
_cell.angle_alpha   90.00
_cell.angle_beta   90.00
_cell.angle_gamma   90.00
#
_symmetry.space_group_name_H-M   'P 1'
#
loop_
_entity.id
_entity.type
_entity.pdbx_description
1 polymer ?
#
loop_
_entity_poly.entity_id
_entity_poly.type
_entity_poly.pdbx_seq_one_letter_code
_entity_poly.pdbx_strand_id
1 'polypeptide(L)'
;MTTFNRFSASLLVAGIAASSVFALALPSFAHAATYAYVTQNMEVSTVTANDWMSAIATAFNIDEHSGVLLLTSQYNNIVGKHI
;
A
#
# COMPACT_ATOMS: atom_id res chain seq x y z
N MET A 1 -28.85 49.24 -29.61
CA MET A 1 -28.65 48.98 -28.18
C MET A 1 -29.74 48.00 -27.74
N THR A 2 -29.38 46.71 -27.62
CA THR A 2 -30.01 45.61 -26.86
C THR A 2 -29.45 44.30 -27.43
N THR A 3 -29.08 43.25 -26.72
CA THR A 3 -28.66 42.98 -25.35
C THR A 3 -27.95 41.62 -25.45
N PHE A 4 -26.80 41.49 -24.79
CA PHE A 4 -26.03 40.24 -24.67
C PHE A 4 -26.91 39.09 -24.16
N ASN A 5 -27.06 38.00 -24.91
CA ASN A 5 -27.75 36.83 -24.38
C ASN A 5 -27.23 35.49 -24.94
N ARG A 6 -25.92 35.23 -24.78
CA ARG A 6 -25.33 33.91 -25.02
C ARG A 6 -24.39 33.45 -23.90
N PHE A 7 -24.69 33.83 -22.66
CA PHE A 7 -23.86 33.48 -21.49
C PHE A 7 -24.56 32.55 -20.47
N SER A 8 -25.57 31.80 -20.91
CA SER A 8 -26.35 30.94 -20.01
C SER A 8 -26.38 29.46 -20.37
N ALA A 9 -25.70 29.03 -21.44
CA ALA A 9 -25.63 27.62 -21.81
C ALA A 9 -24.27 26.95 -21.53
N SER A 10 -23.23 27.71 -21.18
CA SER A 10 -21.89 27.15 -20.88
C SER A 10 -21.61 26.89 -19.40
N LEU A 11 -22.50 27.29 -18.49
CA LEU A 11 -22.32 27.07 -17.04
C LEU A 11 -22.99 25.79 -16.52
N LEU A 12 -23.84 25.12 -17.32
CA LEU A 12 -24.42 23.83 -16.91
C LEU A 12 -23.52 22.63 -17.25
N VAL A 13 -22.60 22.76 -18.21
CA VAL A 13 -21.64 21.69 -18.57
C VAL A 13 -20.34 21.76 -17.77
N ALA A 14 -20.01 22.91 -17.17
CA ALA A 14 -18.87 23.05 -16.26
C ALA A 14 -19.17 22.59 -14.81
N GLY A 15 -20.42 22.26 -14.49
CA GLY A 15 -20.89 22.01 -13.12
C GLY A 15 -20.91 20.54 -12.66
N ILE A 16 -20.58 19.56 -13.51
CA ILE A 16 -20.67 18.12 -13.16
C ILE A 16 -19.35 17.37 -13.41
N ALA A 17 -18.25 18.08 -13.61
CA ALA A 17 -16.90 17.49 -13.66
C ALA A 17 -16.09 17.71 -12.36
N ALA A 18 -16.74 18.13 -11.28
CA ALA A 18 -16.12 18.35 -9.97
C ALA A 18 -16.62 17.38 -8.89
N SER A 19 -17.28 16.29 -9.30
CA SER A 19 -17.89 15.30 -8.41
C SER A 19 -17.75 13.87 -8.94
N SER A 20 -16.71 13.59 -9.73
CA SER A 20 -16.28 12.20 -9.94
C SER A 20 -15.43 11.76 -8.75
N VAL A 21 -16.17 11.39 -7.70
CA VAL A 21 -15.82 10.35 -6.75
C VAL A 21 -14.63 10.72 -5.85
N PHE A 22 -14.97 11.40 -4.75
CA PHE A 22 -14.37 11.18 -3.43
C PHE A 22 -14.52 9.69 -3.09
N ALA A 23 -13.77 8.84 -3.79
CA ALA A 23 -13.79 7.40 -3.61
C ALA A 23 -13.07 7.12 -2.30
N LEU A 24 -13.88 6.95 -1.25
CA LEU A 24 -13.57 5.98 -0.20
C LEU A 24 -12.18 6.16 0.42
N ALA A 25 -11.96 7.32 1.04
CA ALA A 25 -11.07 7.40 2.19
C ALA A 25 -11.71 6.62 3.36
N LEU A 26 -11.96 5.33 3.16
CA LEU A 26 -11.91 4.40 4.26
C LEU A 26 -10.48 4.52 4.79
N PRO A 27 -10.25 4.69 6.10
CA PRO A 27 -8.95 4.33 6.63
C PRO A 27 -8.78 2.85 6.26
N SER A 28 -8.09 2.58 5.16
CA SER A 28 -7.52 1.27 4.94
C SER A 28 -6.68 1.08 6.19
N PHE A 29 -7.11 0.21 7.10
CA PHE A 29 -6.27 -0.28 8.15
C PHE A 29 -5.07 -0.85 7.42
N ALA A 30 -4.03 -0.04 7.30
CA ALA A 30 -2.78 -0.43 6.71
C ALA A 30 -2.26 -1.45 7.71
N HIS A 31 -2.54 -2.73 7.44
CA HIS A 31 -2.06 -3.80 8.27
C HIS A 31 -0.56 -3.84 8.03
N ALA A 32 0.16 -3.10 8.86
CA ALA A 32 1.60 -3.17 8.93
C ALA A 32 1.94 -4.64 9.25
N ALA A 33 2.54 -5.32 8.29
CA ALA A 33 2.92 -6.70 8.41
C ALA A 33 4.45 -6.80 8.49
N THR A 34 4.93 -7.76 9.25
CA THR A 34 6.37 -7.98 9.41
C THR A 34 6.84 -8.88 8.29
N TYR A 35 7.86 -8.47 7.56
CA TYR A 35 8.49 -9.26 6.52
C TYR A 35 9.92 -9.60 6.93
N ALA A 36 10.34 -10.84 6.76
CA ALA A 36 11.73 -11.27 6.88
C ALA A 36 12.44 -11.13 5.53
N TYR A 37 13.70 -10.76 5.55
CA TYR A 37 14.59 -10.75 4.38
C TYR A 37 16.02 -11.07 4.81
N VAL A 38 16.84 -11.49 3.86
CA VAL A 38 18.28 -11.71 4.08
C VAL A 38 19.05 -10.45 3.72
N THR A 39 19.95 -10.02 4.60
CA THR A 39 20.89 -8.92 4.37
C THR A 39 22.13 -9.40 3.60
N GLN A 40 22.89 -8.47 3.01
CA GLN A 40 24.17 -8.77 2.35
C GLN A 40 25.20 -9.46 3.26
N ASN A 41 25.02 -9.37 4.59
CA ASN A 41 25.85 -10.04 5.58
C ASN A 41 25.41 -11.48 5.87
N MET A 42 24.45 -12.03 5.10
CA MET A 42 23.82 -13.33 5.30
C MET A 42 23.04 -13.45 6.62
N GLU A 43 22.57 -12.33 7.17
CA GLU A 43 21.73 -12.32 8.37
C GLU A 43 20.24 -12.15 8.00
N VAL A 44 19.35 -12.78 8.77
CA VAL A 44 17.91 -12.57 8.63
C VAL A 44 17.52 -11.34 9.44
N SER A 45 16.96 -10.35 8.75
CA SER A 45 16.42 -9.13 9.35
C SER A 45 14.92 -9.01 9.05
N THR A 46 14.25 -8.07 9.71
CA THR A 46 12.82 -7.83 9.51
C THR A 46 12.54 -6.37 9.18
N VAL A 47 11.48 -6.16 8.39
CA VAL A 47 10.96 -4.84 8.06
C VAL A 47 9.45 -4.86 8.18
N THR A 48 8.89 -3.78 8.70
CA THR A 48 7.44 -3.62 8.81
C THR A 48 6.95 -2.77 7.65
N ALA A 49 6.04 -3.32 6.85
CA ALA A 49 5.47 -2.62 5.70
C ALA A 49 4.02 -3.04 5.46
N ASN A 50 3.28 -2.24 4.68
CA ASN A 50 1.87 -2.51 4.38
C ASN A 50 1.70 -3.57 3.30
N ASP A 51 2.72 -3.80 2.49
CA ASP A 51 2.74 -4.72 1.36
C ASP A 51 4.18 -5.15 1.05
N TRP A 52 4.33 -6.22 0.27
CA TRP A 52 5.63 -6.82 -0.03
C TRP A 52 6.53 -5.90 -0.88
N MET A 53 5.94 -5.05 -1.73
CA MET A 53 6.71 -4.16 -2.60
C MET A 53 7.31 -3.01 -1.78
N SER A 54 6.53 -2.44 -0.87
CA SER A 54 7.00 -1.50 0.14
C SER A 54 8.05 -2.13 1.07
N ALA A 55 7.89 -3.41 1.42
CA ALA A 55 8.87 -4.14 2.24
C ALA A 55 10.22 -4.25 1.54
N ILE A 56 10.25 -4.65 0.25
CA ILE A 56 11.50 -4.73 -0.54
C ILE A 56 12.13 -3.35 -0.66
N ALA A 57 11.34 -2.32 -0.97
CA ALA A 57 11.84 -0.96 -1.17
C ALA A 57 12.43 -0.33 0.09
N THR A 58 12.00 -0.78 1.28
CA THR A 58 12.45 -0.24 2.58
C THR A 58 13.37 -1.19 3.35
N ALA A 59 13.65 -2.38 2.81
CA ALA A 59 14.55 -3.36 3.40
C ALA A 59 15.99 -2.85 3.32
N PHE A 60 16.55 -2.50 4.48
CA PHE A 60 17.90 -1.97 4.57
C PHE A 60 18.93 -3.08 4.29
N ASN A 61 19.84 -2.82 3.36
CA ASN A 61 20.94 -3.74 3.03
C ASN A 61 20.45 -5.13 2.59
N ILE A 62 19.29 -5.21 1.92
CA ILE A 62 18.80 -6.46 1.33
C ILE A 62 19.79 -6.99 0.30
N ASP A 63 20.03 -8.30 0.33
CA ASP A 63 20.83 -8.97 -0.68
C ASP A 63 20.14 -8.94 -2.05
N GLU A 64 20.90 -8.82 -3.14
CA GLU A 64 20.36 -8.66 -4.50
C GLU A 64 19.58 -9.90 -4.98
N HIS A 65 19.84 -11.06 -4.40
CA HIS A 65 19.14 -12.32 -4.66
C HIS A 65 18.09 -12.66 -3.58
N SER A 66 17.87 -11.75 -2.62
CA SER A 66 16.95 -11.93 -1.51
C SER A 66 15.58 -11.33 -1.83
N GLY A 67 14.54 -12.04 -1.39
CA GLY A 67 13.16 -11.57 -1.39
C GLY A 67 12.69 -11.22 0.01
N VAL A 68 11.40 -10.87 0.12
CA VAL A 68 10.72 -10.67 1.41
C VAL A 68 9.73 -11.79 1.67
N LEU A 69 9.68 -12.28 2.91
CA LEU A 69 8.73 -13.30 3.36
C LEU A 69 7.83 -12.74 4.44
N LEU A 70 6.52 -12.80 4.23
CA LEU A 70 5.54 -12.37 5.22
C LEU A 70 5.58 -13.26 6.47
N LEU A 71 5.94 -12.70 7.61
CA LEU A 71 5.88 -13.36 8.91
C LEU A 71 4.47 -13.22 9.47
N THR A 72 3.73 -14.33 9.52
CA THR A 72 2.44 -14.38 10.21
C THR A 72 2.60 -15.08 11.56
N SER A 73 2.08 -14.48 12.63
CA SER A 73 2.10 -15.05 13.99
C SER A 73 1.27 -16.35 14.15
N GLN A 74 0.77 -16.92 13.05
CA GLN A 74 -0.12 -18.10 13.04
C GLN A 74 0.64 -19.43 13.16
N TYR A 75 1.96 -19.45 13.07
CA TYR A 75 2.76 -20.67 13.30
C TYR A 75 3.16 -20.82 14.77
N ASN A 76 2.16 -21.02 15.65
CA ASN A 76 2.37 -21.54 17.00
C ASN A 76 2.02 -23.04 17.05
N ASN A 77 2.79 -23.86 16.32
CA ASN A 77 2.84 -25.29 16.60
C ASN A 77 4.25 -25.84 16.30
N ILE A 78 5.23 -25.30 17.03
CA ILE A 78 6.46 -26.04 17.33
C ILE A 78 6.25 -26.62 18.73
N VAL A 79 5.27 -27.51 18.88
CA VAL A 79 5.35 -28.49 19.96
C VAL A 79 5.99 -29.70 19.32
N GLY A 80 7.26 -29.92 19.64
CA GLY A 80 7.98 -31.13 19.26
C GLY A 80 7.10 -32.33 19.58
N LYS A 81 6.59 -33.00 18.53
CA LYS A 81 6.08 -34.35 18.69
C LYS A 81 7.31 -35.23 18.91
N HIS A 82 7.69 -35.36 20.18
CA HIS A 82 8.49 -36.46 20.66
C HIS A 82 7.73 -37.74 20.27
N ILE A 83 8.20 -38.40 19.21
CA ILE A 83 7.95 -39.83 19.01
C ILE A 83 9.13 -40.60 19.60
#